data_AF-A0A752F0R1-F1
#
_entry.id   AF-A0A752F0R1-F1
#
_cell.length_a   1.000
_cell.length_b   1.000
_cell.length_c   1.000
_cell.angle_alpha   90.00
_cell.angle_beta   90.00
_cell.angle_gamma   90.00
#
_symmetry.space_group_name_H-M   'P 1'
#
loop_
_entity.id
_entity.type
_entity.pdbx_description
1 polymer ?
#
loop_
_entity_poly.entity_id
_entity_poly.type
_entity_poly.pdbx_seq_one_letter_code
_entity_poly.pdbx_strand_id
1 'polypeptide(L)' 'PFNKGVLINDKLYPVTVYNVTRFNPVLWKSLKENSHCPGNCNPKPEACSYPFECLVSVCPFGLTRNIQIDNKKV' A
#
# COMPACT_ATOMS: atom_id res chain seq x y z
N PRO A 1 0.66 -16.00 23.84
CA PRO A 1 1.70 -16.32 22.82
C PRO A 1 2.20 -15.02 22.15
N PHE A 2 3.39 -14.54 22.54
CA PHE A 2 3.91 -13.22 22.17
C PHE A 2 5.05 -13.28 21.13
N ASN A 3 5.07 -14.30 20.27
CA ASN A 3 6.01 -14.31 19.15
C ASN A 3 5.52 -13.34 18.09
N LYS A 4 6.28 -12.24 17.90
CA LYS A 4 6.01 -11.14 16.95
C LYS A 4 6.24 -11.54 15.48
N GLY A 5 6.13 -12.82 15.14
CA GLY A 5 6.65 -13.33 13.88
C GLY A 5 6.29 -14.77 13.55
N VAL A 6 6.63 -15.18 12.32
CA VAL A 6 6.58 -16.55 11.82
C VAL A 6 7.99 -17.07 11.58
N LEU A 7 8.22 -18.35 11.87
CA LEU A 7 9.48 -19.02 11.60
C LEU A 7 9.37 -19.72 10.24
N ILE A 8 10.25 -19.40 9.29
CA ILE A 8 10.30 -20.03 7.96
C ILE A 8 11.75 -20.44 7.72
N ASN A 9 12.00 -21.73 7.52
CA ASN A 9 13.34 -22.30 7.32
C ASN A 9 14.34 -21.81 8.39
N ASP A 10 13.96 -21.95 9.67
CA ASP A 10 14.75 -21.53 10.84
C ASP A 10 15.07 -20.03 10.94
N LYS A 11 14.47 -19.20 10.08
CA LYS A 11 14.59 -17.75 10.12
C LYS A 11 13.29 -17.12 10.63
N LEU A 12 13.41 -16.23 11.61
CA LEU A 12 12.29 -15.49 12.18
C LEU A 12 11.94 -14.29 11.31
N TYR A 13 10.70 -14.24 10.85
CA TYR A 13 10.14 -13.13 10.08
C TYR A 13 9.12 -12.39 10.92
N PRO A 14 9.31 -11.09 11.22
CA PRO A 14 8.33 -10.34 11.98
C PRO A 14 7.03 -10.21 11.18
N VAL A 15 5.89 -10.46 11.82
CA VAL A 15 4.56 -10.27 11.23
C VAL A 15 3.61 -9.65 12.24
N THR A 16 2.74 -8.77 11.75
CA THR A 16 1.64 -8.19 12.51
C THR A 16 0.35 -8.87 12.07
N VAL A 17 -0.28 -9.62 12.96
CA VAL A 17 -1.56 -10.28 12.68
C VAL A 17 -2.70 -9.32 12.97
N TYR A 18 -3.38 -8.85 11.93
CA TYR A 18 -4.54 -7.95 12.08
C TYR A 18 -5.84 -8.70 12.33
N ASN A 19 -6.03 -9.85 11.69
CA ASN A 19 -7.24 -10.65 11.82
C ASN A 19 -6.95 -12.14 11.59
N VAL A 20 -7.68 -13.01 12.28
CA VAL A 20 -7.63 -14.48 12.13
C VAL A 20 -9.05 -14.98 11.97
N THR A 21 -9.33 -15.63 10.84
CA THR A 21 -10.64 -16.21 10.52
C THR A 21 -10.52 -17.71 10.26
N ARG A 22 -11.64 -18.43 10.37
CA ARG A 22 -11.71 -19.81 9.87
C ARG A 22 -11.55 -19.79 8.34
N PHE A 23 -10.92 -20.82 7.80
CA PHE A 23 -10.77 -20.94 6.35
C PHE A 23 -12.13 -20.90 5.66
N ASN A 24 -12.24 -20.01 4.67
CA ASN A 24 -13.37 -19.90 3.77
C ASN A 24 -12.81 -19.73 2.35
N PRO A 25 -13.10 -20.64 1.41
CA PRO A 25 -12.49 -20.63 0.08
C PRO A 25 -12.85 -19.39 -0.75
N VAL A 26 -14.06 -18.86 -0.58
CA VAL A 26 -14.52 -17.64 -1.27
C VAL A 26 -13.76 -16.42 -0.74
N LEU A 27 -13.66 -16.31 0.59
CA LEU A 27 -12.90 -15.24 1.23
C LEU A 27 -11.41 -15.33 0.86
N TRP A 28 -10.83 -16.53 0.86
CA TRP A 28 -9.44 -16.75 0.50
C TRP A 28 -9.14 -16.32 -0.94
N LYS A 29 -10.00 -16.71 -1.89
CA LYS A 29 -9.89 -16.28 -3.29
C LYS A 29 -9.99 -14.77 -3.41
N SER A 30 -10.97 -14.16 -2.75
CA SER A 30 -11.16 -12.71 -2.76
C SER A 30 -9.95 -11.96 -2.19
N LEU A 31 -9.40 -12.42 -1.06
CA LEU A 31 -8.18 -11.83 -0.47
C LEU A 31 -6.99 -11.93 -1.43
N LYS A 32 -6.83 -13.07 -2.11
CA LYS A 32 -5.74 -13.28 -3.07
C LYS A 32 -5.85 -12.40 -4.32
N GLU A 33 -7.06 -12.24 -4.85
CA GLU A 33 -7.29 -11.50 -6.10
C GLU A 33 -7.36 -9.99 -5.89
N ASN A 34 -7.84 -9.55 -4.72
CA ASN A 34 -8.01 -8.13 -4.40
C ASN A 34 -6.88 -7.55 -3.53
N SER A 35 -5.84 -8.34 -3.20
CA SER A 35 -4.64 -7.83 -2.53
C SER A 35 -3.68 -7.09 -3.48
N HIS A 36 -4.12 -6.73 -4.68
CA HIS A 36 -3.32 -5.92 -5.58
C HIS A 36 -3.14 -4.52 -5.01
N CYS A 37 -2.05 -4.32 -4.27
CA CYS A 37 -1.58 -2.97 -3.99
C CYS A 37 -1.25 -2.34 -5.37
N PRO A 38 -1.86 -1.20 -5.73
CA PRO A 38 -1.68 -0.59 -7.05
C PRO A 38 -0.21 -0.22 -7.36
N GLY A 39 0.68 -0.25 -6.36
CA GLY A 39 2.13 -0.04 -6.51
C GLY A 39 2.99 -1.29 -6.72
N ASN A 40 2.43 -2.51 -6.81
CA ASN A 40 3.25 -3.73 -6.97
C ASN A 40 3.62 -4.05 -8.43
N CYS A 41 2.78 -3.67 -9.40
CA CYS A 41 3.00 -4.01 -10.82
C CYS A 41 3.59 -2.85 -11.62
N ASN A 42 3.41 -1.62 -11.15
CA ASN A 42 3.92 -0.42 -11.80
C ASN A 42 5.05 0.15 -10.94
N PRO A 43 6.13 0.66 -11.55
CA PRO A 43 7.12 1.43 -10.81
C PRO A 43 6.39 2.55 -10.08
N LYS A 44 6.65 2.67 -8.77
CA LYS A 44 6.09 3.76 -7.96
C LYS A 44 6.48 5.07 -8.65
N PRO A 45 5.52 5.89 -9.11
CA PRO A 45 5.86 7.16 -9.72
C PRO A 45 6.58 8.02 -8.68
N GLU A 46 7.44 8.93 -9.11
CA GLU A 46 8.13 9.81 -8.15
C GLU A 46 7.15 10.78 -7.49
N ALA A 47 6.14 11.23 -8.25
CA ALA A 47 5.15 12.20 -7.80
C ALA A 47 3.71 11.89 -8.21
N CYS A 48 2.77 12.56 -7.56
CA CYS A 48 1.34 12.50 -7.91
C CYS A 48 1.04 13.12 -9.28
N SER A 49 0.15 12.48 -10.05
CA SER A 49 -0.32 12.99 -11.34
C SER A 49 -1.28 14.19 -11.22
N TYR A 50 -2.01 14.31 -10.12
CA TYR A 50 -3.03 15.35 -9.92
C TYR A 50 -2.92 16.03 -8.55
N PRO A 51 -1.78 16.69 -8.24
CA PRO A 51 -1.51 17.24 -6.90
C PRO A 51 -2.47 18.38 -6.51
N PHE A 52 -3.10 19.05 -7.48
CA PHE A 52 -4.02 20.17 -7.26
C PHE A 52 -5.49 19.78 -7.20
N GLU A 53 -5.85 18.58 -7.67
CA GLU A 53 -7.23 18.06 -7.64
C GLU A 53 -7.49 17.20 -6.40
N CYS A 54 -6.47 16.99 -5.58
CA CYS A 54 -6.57 16.19 -4.37
C CYS A 54 -7.24 16.96 -3.22
N LEU A 55 -8.30 16.39 -2.65
CA LEU A 55 -8.97 16.88 -1.44
C LEU A 55 -8.05 16.89 -0.19
N VAL A 56 -6.93 16.17 -0.24
CA VAL A 56 -5.98 16.01 0.86
C VAL A 56 -4.62 16.63 0.53
N SER A 57 -4.00 17.25 1.54
CA SER A 57 -2.71 17.95 1.44
C SER A 57 -1.49 17.03 1.38
N VAL A 58 -1.69 15.72 1.57
CA VAL A 58 -0.65 14.67 1.38
C VAL A 58 -1.00 13.76 0.21
N CYS A 59 0.03 13.35 -0.52
CA CYS A 59 -0.11 12.42 -1.61
C CYS A 59 -0.31 10.98 -1.09
N PRO A 60 -1.26 10.21 -1.63
CA PRO A 60 -1.39 8.79 -1.33
C PRO A 60 -0.08 8.04 -1.56
N PHE A 61 0.12 6.95 -0.83
CA PHE A 61 1.29 6.06 -0.98
C PHE A 61 2.66 6.73 -0.72
N GLY A 62 2.67 7.90 -0.06
CA GLY A 62 3.90 8.64 0.24
C GLY A 62 4.64 9.11 -1.00
N LEU A 63 3.91 9.49 -2.06
CA LEU A 63 4.47 10.14 -3.25
C LEU A 63 4.81 11.60 -2.94
N THR A 64 5.75 12.20 -3.67
CA THR A 64 6.00 13.63 -3.54
C THR A 64 4.92 14.41 -4.29
N ARG A 65 4.60 15.61 -3.79
CA ARG A 65 3.87 16.60 -4.59
C ARG A 65 4.90 17.27 -5.48
N ASN A 66 4.89 16.97 -6.78
CA ASN A 66 5.61 17.79 -7.75
C ASN A 66 4.89 19.13 -7.84
N ILE A 67 5.34 20.10 -7.05
CA ILE A 67 5.02 21.50 -7.25
C ILE A 67 5.90 21.95 -8.42
N GLN A 68 5.59 21.52 -9.64
CA GLN A 68 6.06 22.31 -10.78
C GLN A 68 5.37 23.65 -10.62
N ILE A 69 6.17 24.68 -10.37
CA ILE A 69 5.75 26.07 -10.28
C ILE A 69 5.23 26.43 -11.68
N ASP A 70 3.98 26.09 -11.96
CA ASP A 70 3.29 26.59 -13.12
C ASP A 70 3.08 28.08 -12.83
N ASN A 71 3.90 28.90 -13.47
CA ASN A 71 3.67 30.34 -13.62
C ASN A 71 2.39 30.56 -14.45
N LYS A 72 1.25 30.18 -13.89
CA LYS A 72 -0.09 30.55 -14.36
C LYS A 72 -0.89 31.14 -13.21
N LYS A 73 -0.37 32.26 -12.73
CA LYS A 73 -1.21 33.42 -12.38
C LYS A 73 -1.24 34.32 -13.62
N VAL A 74 -2.32 34.27 -14.39
CA VAL A 74 -3.12 35.42 -14.86
C VAL A 74 -4.53 34.88 -15.07
#